data_AF-A0A9D7A226-F1
#
_entry.id   AF-A0A9D7A226-F1
#
_cell.length_a   1.000
_cell.length_b   1.000
_cell.length_c   1.000
_cell.angle_alpha   90.00
_cell.angle_beta   90.00
_cell.angle_gamma   90.00
#
_symmetry.space_group_name_H-M   'P 1'
#
loop_
_entity.id
_entity.type
_entity.pdbx_description
1 polymer ?
#
loop_
_entity_poly.entity_id
_entity_poly.type
_entity_poly.pdbx_seq_one_letter_code
_entity_poly.pdbx_strand_id
1 'polypeptide(L)'
;MASPFNTIEEAIQEIKKGRFVILVDDEDRENEGDLVMAAEKVTPTAINFMARHARGLICLALTPERVEELQLPPQAPVNTATFGTAFTVSIDARHNVTTGISAADRATTIHTAVDPKCKPADLARPGHIFPLKAQKGGVLKRAGQTEGSVDLAKLAGLAPAGVICEIMNEDGTMARVPELAEFAKAHKLVMVSIKALIEHRMRRETFVKRVAEAKLPTTFGEFESIVFENEVDGGTHVALAKGLIDAATPMLVRVHSGCLTADVFGSLRCDCREQLHRALEMIQKEGRGVLLYLNQEGRGIGLINKLRAYKL
;
A
#
# COMPACT_ATOMS: atom_id res chain seq x y z
N MET A 1 -9.64 22.04 16.44
CA MET A 1 -9.04 21.12 17.43
C MET A 1 -7.81 20.50 16.80
N ALA A 2 -6.79 20.13 17.58
CA ALA A 2 -5.64 19.41 17.04
C ALA A 2 -6.10 18.06 16.45
N SER A 3 -5.51 17.65 15.33
CA SER A 3 -5.75 16.33 14.73
C SER A 3 -5.46 15.24 15.77
N PRO A 4 -6.31 14.21 15.93
CA PRO A 4 -6.06 13.10 16.86
C PRO A 4 -4.98 12.14 16.34
N PHE A 5 -4.44 12.37 15.14
CA PHE A 5 -3.46 11.52 14.49
C PHE A 5 -2.02 11.93 14.81
N ASN A 6 -1.18 10.93 15.08
CA ASN A 6 0.26 10.99 15.25
C ASN A 6 1.00 10.96 13.90
N THR A 7 2.31 11.14 13.96
CA THR A 7 3.19 10.99 12.79
C THR A 7 3.46 9.51 12.47
N ILE A 8 3.74 9.22 11.20
CA ILE A 8 4.12 7.85 10.79
C ILE A 8 5.47 7.45 11.41
N GLU A 9 6.38 8.41 11.62
CA GLU A 9 7.64 8.19 12.32
C GLU A 9 7.42 7.67 13.75
N GLU A 10 6.48 8.24 14.50
CA GLU A 10 6.11 7.76 15.84
C GLU A 10 5.56 6.34 15.80
N ALA A 11 4.64 6.05 14.86
CA ALA A 11 4.10 4.71 14.66
C ALA A 11 5.20 3.68 14.36
N ILE A 12 6.14 4.00 13.47
CA ILE A 12 7.28 3.13 13.15
C ILE A 12 8.11 2.83 14.41
N GLN A 13 8.36 3.82 15.28
CA GLN A 13 9.09 3.59 16.53
C GLN A 13 8.34 2.69 17.50
N GLU A 14 7.02 2.85 17.65
CA GLU A 14 6.23 2.00 18.53
C GLU A 14 6.16 0.55 18.01
N ILE A 15 5.97 0.36 16.70
CA ILE A 15 6.03 -0.97 16.06
C ILE A 15 7.40 -1.62 16.28
N LYS A 16 8.49 -0.86 16.09
CA LYS A 16 9.87 -1.34 16.32
C LYS A 16 10.10 -1.81 17.75
N LYS A 17 9.47 -1.16 18.74
CA LYS A 17 9.50 -1.54 20.16
C LYS A 17 8.57 -2.73 20.50
N GLY A 18 7.82 -3.26 19.53
CA GLY A 18 6.85 -4.33 19.75
C GLY A 18 5.55 -3.88 20.42
N ARG A 19 5.20 -2.59 20.30
CA ARG A 19 3.97 -2.01 20.85
C ARG A 19 2.92 -1.86 19.76
N PHE A 20 1.68 -1.64 20.20
CA PHE A 20 0.56 -1.42 19.29
C PHE A 20 0.55 -0.01 18.71
N VAL A 21 -0.02 0.09 17.52
CA VAL A 21 -0.46 1.33 16.86
C VAL A 21 -1.91 1.14 16.45
N ILE A 22 -2.73 2.18 16.50
CA ILE A 22 -4.04 2.18 15.85
C ILE A 22 -3.87 2.65 14.41
N LEU A 23 -4.28 1.82 13.45
CA LEU A 23 -4.25 2.15 12.03
C LEU A 23 -5.67 2.29 11.51
N VAL A 24 -6.01 3.52 11.10
CA VAL A 24 -7.35 3.87 10.60
C VAL A 24 -7.33 3.91 9.08
N ASP A 25 -8.32 3.28 8.43
CA ASP A 25 -8.48 3.39 6.98
C ASP A 25 -9.24 4.67 6.57
N ASP A 26 -9.48 4.86 5.26
CA ASP A 26 -10.16 6.05 4.76
C ASP A 26 -11.66 6.03 5.12
N GLU A 27 -12.24 7.22 5.32
CA GLU A 27 -13.67 7.41 5.65
C GLU A 27 -14.61 6.79 4.59
N ASP A 28 -14.17 6.74 3.33
CA ASP A 28 -14.93 6.18 2.20
C ASP A 28 -14.80 4.64 2.05
N ARG A 29 -14.00 3.98 2.91
CA ARG A 29 -13.77 2.53 2.88
C ARG A 29 -14.55 1.83 4.01
N GLU A 30 -13.89 1.42 5.09
CA GLU A 30 -14.56 0.84 6.26
C GLU A 30 -14.81 1.92 7.31
N ASN A 31 -13.96 2.96 7.37
CA ASN A 31 -13.94 4.01 8.40
C ASN A 31 -13.70 3.44 9.81
N GLU A 32 -12.83 2.43 9.90
CA GLU A 32 -12.58 1.61 11.10
C GLU A 32 -11.09 1.63 11.47
N GLY A 33 -10.80 1.31 12.73
CA GLY A 33 -9.44 1.27 13.27
C GLY A 33 -9.04 -0.11 13.75
N ASP A 34 -7.85 -0.53 13.37
CA ASP A 34 -7.26 -1.78 13.82
C ASP A 34 -6.13 -1.52 14.81
N LEU A 35 -6.05 -2.35 15.86
CA LEU A 35 -4.79 -2.54 16.58
C LEU A 35 -3.81 -3.27 15.69
N VAL A 36 -2.64 -2.67 15.46
CA VAL A 36 -1.58 -3.22 14.64
C VAL A 36 -0.31 -3.40 15.47
N MET A 37 0.35 -4.55 15.33
CA MET A 37 1.73 -4.74 15.79
C MET A 37 2.53 -5.60 14.81
N ALA A 38 3.86 -5.53 14.87
CA ALA A 38 4.72 -6.45 14.11
C ALA A 38 4.55 -7.89 14.61
N ALA A 39 4.34 -8.82 13.68
CA ALA A 39 4.03 -10.20 14.02
C ALA A 39 5.18 -10.91 14.77
N GLU A 40 6.43 -10.64 14.42
CA GLU A 40 7.60 -11.20 15.13
C GLU A 40 7.76 -10.71 16.58
N LYS A 41 7.01 -9.66 16.98
CA LYS A 41 7.01 -9.13 18.36
C LYS A 41 5.78 -9.55 19.16
N VAL A 42 4.90 -10.38 18.59
CA VAL A 42 3.67 -10.77 19.26
C VAL A 42 3.96 -11.52 20.56
N THR A 43 3.15 -11.27 21.58
CA THR A 43 3.24 -11.97 22.86
C THR A 43 1.86 -12.49 23.28
N PRO A 44 1.79 -13.49 24.18
CA PRO A 44 0.50 -13.93 24.72
C PRO A 44 -0.27 -12.77 25.37
N THR A 45 0.42 -11.86 26.05
CA THR A 45 -0.19 -10.65 26.63
C THR A 45 -0.78 -9.74 25.57
N ALA A 46 -0.09 -9.56 24.44
CA ALA A 46 -0.59 -8.77 23.32
C ALA A 46 -1.85 -9.38 22.69
N ILE A 47 -1.85 -10.70 22.44
CA ILE A 47 -3.04 -11.40 21.92
C ILE A 47 -4.22 -11.31 22.89
N ASN A 48 -3.96 -11.47 24.19
CA ASN A 48 -4.99 -11.31 25.20
C ASN A 48 -5.52 -9.86 25.25
N PHE A 49 -4.65 -8.87 25.07
CA PHE A 49 -5.04 -7.47 24.99
C PHE A 49 -5.96 -7.21 23.79
N MET A 50 -5.58 -7.67 22.60
CA MET A 50 -6.41 -7.59 21.39
C MET A 50 -7.78 -8.25 21.63
N ALA A 51 -7.80 -9.49 22.13
CA ALA A 51 -9.06 -10.23 22.36
C ALA A 51 -9.98 -9.56 23.39
N ARG A 52 -9.42 -8.89 24.41
CA ARG A 52 -10.19 -8.26 25.48
C ARG A 52 -10.64 -6.83 25.16
N HIS A 53 -9.76 -6.04 24.54
CA HIS A 53 -9.94 -4.60 24.40
C HIS A 53 -10.33 -4.18 22.99
N ALA A 54 -9.78 -4.81 21.95
CA ALA A 54 -10.22 -4.56 20.56
C ALA A 54 -11.41 -5.45 20.18
N ARG A 55 -11.39 -6.72 20.62
CA ARG A 55 -12.49 -7.71 20.51
C ARG A 55 -12.77 -8.20 19.08
N GLY A 56 -12.18 -7.58 18.06
CA GLY A 56 -12.30 -7.97 16.66
C GLY A 56 -11.62 -9.29 16.32
N LEU A 57 -11.51 -9.57 15.02
CA LEU A 57 -10.91 -10.80 14.55
C LEU A 57 -9.39 -10.65 14.49
N ILE A 58 -8.67 -11.43 15.28
CA ILE A 58 -7.21 -11.40 15.27
C ILE A 58 -6.70 -12.09 14.01
N CYS A 59 -6.16 -11.29 13.10
CA CYS A 59 -5.66 -11.73 11.81
C CYS A 59 -4.15 -11.57 11.70
N LEU A 60 -3.53 -12.39 10.84
CA LEU A 60 -2.10 -12.34 10.52
C LEU A 60 -1.92 -11.86 9.08
N ALA A 61 -1.54 -10.60 8.90
CA ALA A 61 -1.22 -10.05 7.59
C ALA A 61 0.18 -10.52 7.13
N LEU A 62 0.22 -11.15 5.96
CA LEU A 62 1.43 -11.72 5.36
C LEU A 62 1.65 -11.17 3.95
N THR A 63 2.90 -11.14 3.51
CA THR A 63 3.23 -10.82 2.12
C THR A 63 2.74 -11.93 1.16
N PRO A 64 2.53 -11.64 -0.13
CA PRO A 64 2.24 -12.66 -1.14
C PRO A 64 3.26 -13.80 -1.13
N GLU A 65 4.54 -13.48 -1.05
CA GLU A 65 5.64 -14.44 -1.08
C GLU A 65 5.54 -15.39 0.11
N ARG A 66 5.24 -14.87 1.31
CA ARG A 66 5.11 -15.70 2.50
C ARG A 66 3.88 -16.60 2.45
N VAL A 67 2.79 -16.12 1.89
CA VAL A 67 1.57 -16.92 1.65
C VAL A 67 1.84 -18.07 0.67
N GLU A 68 2.62 -17.81 -0.38
CA GLU A 68 3.04 -18.81 -1.37
C GLU A 68 4.00 -19.85 -0.77
N GLU A 69 5.04 -19.42 -0.04
CA GLU A 69 5.99 -20.29 0.67
C GLU A 69 5.30 -21.27 1.62
N LEU A 70 4.31 -20.78 2.37
CA LEU A 70 3.54 -21.55 3.34
C LEU A 70 2.37 -22.34 2.71
N GLN A 71 2.17 -22.21 1.40
CA GLN A 71 1.07 -22.86 0.67
C GLN A 71 -0.29 -22.63 1.35
N LEU A 72 -0.63 -21.37 1.58
CA LEU A 72 -1.90 -20.98 2.20
C LEU A 72 -2.92 -20.60 1.11
N PRO A 73 -3.76 -21.53 0.64
CA PRO A 73 -4.76 -21.21 -0.38
C PRO A 73 -5.81 -20.22 0.16
N PRO A 74 -6.52 -19.49 -0.73
CA PRO A 74 -7.66 -18.67 -0.35
C PRO A 74 -8.71 -19.47 0.43
N GLN A 75 -9.33 -18.85 1.44
CA GLN A 75 -10.38 -19.48 2.23
C GLN A 75 -11.64 -19.77 1.41
N ALA A 76 -11.96 -18.88 0.45
CA ALA A 76 -13.08 -19.01 -0.46
C ALA A 76 -12.57 -19.16 -1.90
N PRO A 77 -13.10 -20.11 -2.70
CA PRO A 77 -12.71 -20.27 -4.11
C PRO A 77 -12.98 -19.03 -4.96
N VAL A 78 -14.04 -18.28 -4.63
CA VAL A 78 -14.39 -17.00 -5.24
C VAL A 78 -14.56 -15.99 -4.10
N ASN A 79 -13.77 -14.92 -4.12
CA ASN A 79 -13.88 -13.86 -3.12
C ASN A 79 -14.98 -12.88 -3.52
N THR A 80 -16.09 -12.89 -2.78
CA THR A 80 -17.23 -11.98 -2.96
C THR A 80 -17.36 -10.96 -1.83
N ALA A 81 -16.34 -10.82 -0.97
CA ALA A 81 -16.36 -9.84 0.12
C ALA A 81 -16.37 -8.42 -0.45
N THR A 82 -17.15 -7.52 0.17
CA THR A 82 -17.34 -6.13 -0.27
C THR A 82 -16.03 -5.40 -0.53
N PHE A 83 -15.04 -5.58 0.36
CA PHE A 83 -13.74 -4.92 0.26
C PHE A 83 -12.61 -5.84 -0.24
N GLY A 84 -12.98 -7.02 -0.76
CA GLY A 84 -12.03 -8.00 -1.32
C GLY A 84 -11.01 -8.52 -0.32
N THR A 85 -11.33 -8.53 0.98
CA THR A 85 -10.42 -8.97 2.05
C THR A 85 -9.92 -10.40 1.76
N ALA A 86 -8.61 -10.55 1.64
CA ALA A 86 -7.99 -11.74 1.06
C ALA A 86 -7.62 -12.77 2.13
N PHE A 87 -8.63 -13.34 2.79
CA PHE A 87 -8.45 -14.44 3.73
C PHE A 87 -7.88 -15.68 3.05
N THR A 88 -6.91 -16.29 3.72
CA THR A 88 -6.44 -17.65 3.44
C THR A 88 -7.03 -18.63 4.45
N VAL A 89 -6.85 -19.92 4.22
CA VAL A 89 -7.23 -20.95 5.20
C VAL A 89 -6.64 -20.64 6.58
N SER A 90 -7.45 -20.79 7.63
CA SER A 90 -6.98 -20.56 9.01
C SER A 90 -5.93 -21.60 9.41
N ILE A 91 -5.04 -21.21 10.31
CA ILE A 91 -3.88 -22.01 10.71
C ILE A 91 -3.71 -22.08 12.23
N ASP A 92 -3.10 -23.17 12.67
CA ASP A 92 -2.46 -23.32 13.99
C ASP A 92 -1.05 -23.87 13.80
N ALA A 93 -0.12 -23.58 14.71
CA ALA A 93 1.13 -24.33 14.78
C ALA A 93 0.83 -25.80 15.09
N ARG A 94 1.60 -26.74 14.54
CA ARG A 94 1.45 -28.17 14.89
C ARG A 94 2.13 -28.57 16.19
N HIS A 95 3.06 -27.75 16.65
CA HIS A 95 3.91 -28.04 17.80
C HIS A 95 3.82 -26.89 18.80
N ASN A 96 4.00 -27.22 20.09
CA ASN A 96 4.00 -26.25 21.19
C ASN A 96 2.68 -25.47 21.35
N VAL A 97 1.57 -26.07 20.91
CA VAL A 97 0.19 -25.59 21.15
C VAL A 97 -0.66 -26.75 21.64
N THR A 98 -1.83 -26.43 22.18
CA THR A 98 -2.82 -27.40 22.65
C THR A 98 -4.02 -27.42 21.71
N THR A 99 -5.02 -26.58 21.97
CA THR A 99 -6.22 -26.44 21.15
C THR A 99 -6.09 -25.34 20.10
N GLY A 100 -5.08 -24.46 20.21
CA GLY A 100 -4.84 -23.37 19.26
C GLY A 100 -5.44 -22.02 19.68
N ILE A 101 -6.52 -22.01 20.47
CA ILE A 101 -7.29 -20.77 20.75
C ILE A 101 -6.70 -19.90 21.86
N SER A 102 -5.87 -20.47 22.74
CA SER A 102 -5.29 -19.73 23.87
C SER A 102 -4.47 -18.54 23.37
N ALA A 103 -4.29 -17.50 24.20
CA ALA A 103 -3.46 -16.37 23.78
C ALA A 103 -2.00 -16.79 23.53
N ALA A 104 -1.52 -17.79 24.27
CA ALA A 104 -0.19 -18.37 24.08
C ALA A 104 -0.12 -19.19 22.78
N ASP A 105 -1.11 -20.03 22.52
CA ASP A 105 -1.16 -20.88 21.34
C ASP A 105 -1.21 -20.03 20.07
N ARG A 106 -2.07 -19.01 20.04
CA ARG A 106 -2.16 -18.03 18.94
C ARG A 106 -0.86 -17.28 18.71
N ALA A 107 -0.18 -16.83 19.77
CA ALA A 107 1.14 -16.20 19.65
C ALA A 107 2.18 -17.19 19.07
N THR A 108 2.20 -18.44 19.53
CA THR A 108 3.06 -19.51 18.99
C THR A 108 2.78 -19.77 17.52
N THR A 109 1.50 -19.84 17.11
CA THR A 109 1.09 -19.98 15.71
C THR A 109 1.62 -18.83 14.85
N ILE A 110 1.47 -17.59 15.32
CA ILE A 110 1.96 -16.41 14.59
C ILE A 110 3.49 -16.46 14.45
N HIS A 111 4.22 -16.73 15.55
CA HIS A 111 5.69 -16.88 15.51
C HIS A 111 6.13 -17.96 14.54
N THR A 112 5.45 -19.12 14.56
CA THR A 112 5.71 -20.22 13.64
C THR A 112 5.48 -19.78 12.20
N ALA A 113 4.37 -19.08 11.91
CA ALA A 113 4.05 -18.62 10.57
C ALA A 113 5.03 -17.55 10.04
N VAL A 114 5.67 -16.74 10.90
CA VAL A 114 6.62 -15.70 10.46
C VAL A 114 8.09 -16.11 10.53
N ASP A 115 8.41 -17.28 11.12
CA ASP A 115 9.77 -17.81 11.13
C ASP A 115 10.22 -18.18 9.70
N PRO A 116 11.31 -17.59 9.16
CA PRO A 116 11.82 -17.92 7.82
C PRO A 116 12.10 -19.40 7.57
N LYS A 117 12.29 -20.21 8.63
CA LYS A 117 12.55 -21.66 8.54
C LYS A 117 11.28 -22.51 8.51
N CYS A 118 10.12 -21.94 8.84
CA CYS A 118 8.86 -22.66 8.86
C CYS A 118 8.48 -23.15 7.46
N LYS A 119 8.01 -24.39 7.42
CA LYS A 119 7.53 -25.08 6.22
C LYS A 119 6.00 -25.24 6.30
N PRO A 120 5.32 -25.45 5.16
CA PRO A 120 3.88 -25.70 5.14
C PRO A 120 3.40 -26.79 6.11
N ALA A 121 4.24 -27.81 6.34
CA ALA A 121 3.96 -28.96 7.20
C ALA A 121 4.08 -28.68 8.71
N ASP A 122 4.59 -27.51 9.11
CA ASP A 122 4.67 -27.07 10.51
C ASP A 122 3.35 -26.41 10.97
N LEU A 123 2.43 -26.16 10.04
CA LEU A 123 1.12 -25.54 10.27
C LEU A 123 0.00 -26.55 10.02
N ALA A 124 -0.94 -26.62 10.96
CA ALA A 124 -2.22 -27.30 10.81
C ALA A 124 -3.24 -26.38 10.11
N ARG A 125 -4.18 -26.98 9.38
CA ARG A 125 -5.28 -26.31 8.67
C ARG A 125 -6.54 -27.19 8.85
N PRO A 126 -7.69 -26.66 9.33
CA PRO A 126 -7.90 -25.30 9.84
C PRO A 126 -7.20 -25.07 11.20
N GLY A 127 -7.24 -23.83 11.68
CA GLY A 127 -6.83 -23.42 13.04
C GLY A 127 -7.46 -22.10 13.47
N HIS A 128 -6.83 -21.38 14.41
CA HIS A 128 -7.42 -20.23 15.12
C HIS A 128 -6.74 -18.88 14.85
N ILE A 129 -5.72 -18.86 14.01
CA ILE A 129 -5.19 -17.62 13.40
C ILE A 129 -5.67 -17.56 11.95
N PHE A 130 -6.08 -16.37 11.51
CA PHE A 130 -6.65 -16.12 10.20
C PHE A 130 -5.67 -15.30 9.35
N PRO A 131 -4.86 -15.94 8.48
CA PRO A 131 -3.89 -15.20 7.69
C PRO A 131 -4.56 -14.47 6.52
N LEU A 132 -4.12 -13.24 6.30
CA LEU A 132 -4.55 -12.35 5.23
C LEU A 132 -3.39 -12.14 4.26
N LYS A 133 -3.65 -12.27 2.96
CA LYS A 133 -2.65 -11.98 1.92
C LYS A 133 -2.70 -10.49 1.55
N ALA A 134 -1.65 -9.75 1.90
CA ALA A 134 -1.48 -8.37 1.44
C ALA A 134 -1.21 -8.31 -0.08
N GLN A 135 -1.52 -7.18 -0.71
CA GLN A 135 -1.15 -6.93 -2.11
C GLN A 135 0.33 -6.58 -2.27
N LYS A 136 0.93 -7.03 -3.38
CA LYS A 136 2.26 -6.59 -3.78
C LYS A 136 2.22 -5.07 -4.03
N GLY A 137 3.11 -4.32 -3.38
CA GLY A 137 3.11 -2.85 -3.36
C GLY A 137 2.54 -2.24 -2.09
N GLY A 138 1.87 -3.03 -1.23
CA GLY A 138 1.34 -2.56 0.06
C GLY A 138 0.26 -1.50 -0.12
N VAL A 139 0.25 -0.48 0.74
CA VAL A 139 -0.83 0.54 0.78
C VAL A 139 -0.96 1.34 -0.50
N LEU A 140 0.08 1.37 -1.33
CA LEU A 140 0.08 2.03 -2.63
C LEU A 140 -0.70 1.26 -3.68
N LYS A 141 -0.88 -0.05 -3.49
CA LYS A 141 -1.70 -0.90 -4.35
C LYS A 141 -3.12 -1.03 -3.84
N ARG A 142 -3.27 -1.20 -2.52
CA ARG A 142 -4.57 -1.32 -1.83
C ARG A 142 -4.49 -0.61 -0.50
N ALA A 143 -5.29 0.43 -0.33
CA ALA A 143 -5.36 1.23 0.90
C ALA A 143 -6.15 0.50 2.02
N GLY A 144 -5.61 -0.60 2.54
CA GLY A 144 -6.21 -1.38 3.63
C GLY A 144 -5.26 -1.62 4.80
N GLN A 145 -5.82 -1.95 5.97
CA GLN A 145 -5.08 -2.23 7.21
C GLN A 145 -4.18 -3.47 7.07
N THR A 146 -4.60 -4.46 6.27
CA THR A 146 -3.74 -5.61 5.90
C THR A 146 -2.43 -5.15 5.28
N GLU A 147 -2.49 -4.33 4.24
CA GLU A 147 -1.30 -3.78 3.58
C GLU A 147 -0.52 -2.84 4.51
N GLY A 148 -1.21 -1.96 5.23
CA GLY A 148 -0.57 -0.98 6.11
C GLY A 148 0.18 -1.62 7.27
N SER A 149 -0.32 -2.74 7.81
CA SER A 149 0.36 -3.48 8.88
C SER A 149 1.67 -4.13 8.41
N VAL A 150 1.68 -4.72 7.20
CA VAL A 150 2.88 -5.26 6.56
C VAL A 150 3.89 -4.15 6.27
N ASP A 151 3.42 -3.01 5.74
CA ASP A 151 4.27 -1.87 5.41
C ASP A 151 4.89 -1.23 6.66
N LEU A 152 4.13 -1.05 7.74
CA LEU A 152 4.64 -0.52 9.00
C LEU A 152 5.71 -1.44 9.61
N ALA A 153 5.50 -2.76 9.58
CA ALA A 153 6.50 -3.72 10.05
C ALA A 153 7.79 -3.64 9.20
N LYS A 154 7.66 -3.53 7.88
CA LYS A 154 8.79 -3.35 6.96
C LYS A 154 9.54 -2.04 7.22
N LEU A 155 8.83 -0.92 7.37
CA LEU A 155 9.41 0.40 7.67
C LEU A 155 10.12 0.42 9.04
N ALA A 156 9.67 -0.40 9.99
CA ALA A 156 10.33 -0.60 11.28
C ALA A 156 11.61 -1.45 11.21
N GLY A 157 11.94 -2.02 10.04
CA GLY A 157 13.08 -2.92 9.84
C GLY A 157 12.86 -4.31 10.43
N LEU A 158 11.60 -4.74 10.54
CA LEU A 158 11.17 -6.03 11.06
C LEU A 158 10.70 -6.95 9.92
N ALA A 159 10.41 -8.22 10.24
CA ALA A 159 9.77 -9.14 9.30
C ALA A 159 8.48 -8.50 8.72
N PRO A 160 8.23 -8.58 7.40
CA PRO A 160 7.12 -7.89 6.74
C PRO A 160 5.79 -8.63 6.98
N ALA A 161 5.38 -8.70 8.24
CA ALA A 161 4.17 -9.35 8.71
C ALA A 161 3.59 -8.59 9.90
N GLY A 162 2.27 -8.42 9.92
CA GLY A 162 1.54 -7.71 10.95
C GLY A 162 0.48 -8.58 11.62
N VAL A 163 0.19 -8.32 12.89
CA VAL A 163 -1.00 -8.85 13.56
C VAL A 163 -1.98 -7.69 13.71
N ILE A 164 -3.19 -7.89 13.22
CA ILE A 164 -4.25 -6.87 13.22
C ILE A 164 -5.49 -7.38 13.95
N CYS A 165 -6.26 -6.47 14.54
CA CYS A 165 -7.52 -6.76 15.21
C CYS A 165 -8.37 -5.49 15.24
N GLU A 166 -9.56 -5.54 14.63
CA GLU A 166 -10.46 -4.40 14.57
C GLU A 166 -10.93 -4.01 15.99
N ILE A 167 -11.08 -2.71 16.24
CA ILE A 167 -11.50 -2.19 17.54
C ILE A 167 -13.02 -1.98 17.56
N MET A 168 -13.70 -2.71 18.43
CA MET A 168 -15.12 -2.57 18.70
C MET A 168 -15.40 -1.78 19.98
N ASN A 169 -16.48 -1.02 19.96
CA ASN A 169 -17.11 -0.41 21.12
C ASN A 169 -17.67 -1.49 22.07
N GLU A 170 -18.06 -1.06 23.27
CA GLU A 170 -18.57 -1.99 24.28
C GLU A 170 -19.88 -2.68 23.89
N ASP A 171 -20.69 -1.99 23.09
CA ASP A 171 -21.96 -2.49 22.56
C ASP A 171 -21.81 -3.40 21.31
N GLY A 172 -20.57 -3.63 20.87
CA GLY A 172 -20.25 -4.44 19.70
C GLY A 172 -20.31 -3.71 18.36
N THR A 173 -20.59 -2.40 18.36
CA THR A 173 -20.44 -1.57 17.14
C THR A 173 -18.96 -1.29 16.86
N MET A 174 -18.61 -0.95 15.62
CA MET A 174 -17.23 -0.62 15.25
C MET A 174 -16.86 0.79 15.73
N ALA A 175 -15.70 0.92 16.38
CA ALA A 175 -15.20 2.20 16.87
C ALA A 175 -14.78 3.10 15.70
N ARG A 176 -15.22 4.37 15.71
CA ARG A 176 -14.87 5.38 14.70
C ARG A 176 -13.83 6.34 15.28
N VAL A 177 -13.36 7.29 14.48
CA VAL A 177 -12.25 8.18 14.87
C VAL A 177 -12.41 8.83 16.26
N PRO A 178 -13.60 9.31 16.69
CA PRO A 178 -13.78 9.84 18.04
C PRO A 178 -13.56 8.79 19.14
N GLU A 179 -14.15 7.59 19.00
CA GLU A 179 -14.01 6.51 19.98
C GLU A 179 -12.58 5.94 19.98
N LEU A 180 -11.96 5.82 18.81
CA LEU A 180 -10.58 5.39 18.63
C LEU A 180 -9.60 6.37 19.29
N ALA A 181 -9.86 7.67 19.25
CA ALA A 181 -9.04 8.68 19.93
C ALA A 181 -9.11 8.51 21.46
N GLU A 182 -10.29 8.25 22.02
CA GLU A 182 -10.44 7.97 23.45
C GLU A 182 -9.79 6.63 23.84
N PHE A 183 -9.92 5.60 23.00
CA PHE A 183 -9.24 4.32 23.18
C PHE A 183 -7.71 4.48 23.16
N ALA A 184 -7.18 5.22 22.18
CA ALA A 184 -5.76 5.52 22.07
C ALA A 184 -5.24 6.22 23.33
N LYS A 185 -5.97 7.22 23.83
CA LYS A 185 -5.62 7.95 25.05
C LYS A 185 -5.65 7.06 26.29
N ALA A 186 -6.70 6.25 26.46
CA ALA A 186 -6.85 5.34 27.60
C ALA A 186 -5.71 4.31 27.68
N HIS A 187 -5.26 3.82 26.52
CA HIS A 187 -4.22 2.81 26.40
C HIS A 187 -2.82 3.36 26.06
N LYS A 188 -2.68 4.67 25.95
CA LYS A 188 -1.43 5.39 25.58
C LYS A 188 -0.84 4.87 24.26
N LEU A 189 -1.70 4.68 23.27
CA LEU A 189 -1.33 4.25 21.92
C LEU A 189 -1.24 5.44 20.99
N VAL A 190 -0.43 5.29 19.94
CA VAL A 190 -0.41 6.24 18.83
C VAL A 190 -1.42 5.82 17.77
N MET A 191 -2.04 6.80 17.11
CA MET A 191 -3.04 6.57 16.07
C MET A 191 -2.61 7.23 14.77
N VAL A 192 -2.63 6.49 13.66
CA VAL A 192 -2.24 6.98 12.33
C VAL A 192 -3.26 6.54 11.27
N SER A 193 -3.24 7.17 10.11
CA SER A 193 -4.12 6.81 8.99
C SER A 193 -3.37 6.16 7.83
N ILE A 194 -4.06 5.30 7.09
CA ILE A 194 -3.57 4.72 5.84
C ILE A 194 -3.15 5.82 4.86
N LYS A 195 -3.95 6.90 4.75
CA LYS A 195 -3.62 8.06 3.92
C LYS A 195 -2.26 8.67 4.29
N ALA A 196 -2.00 8.90 5.58
CA ALA A 196 -0.72 9.42 6.03
C ALA A 196 0.44 8.46 5.74
N LEU A 197 0.21 7.15 5.84
CA LEU A 197 1.19 6.13 5.50
C LEU A 197 1.51 6.12 3.99
N ILE A 198 0.50 6.23 3.13
CA ILE A 198 0.66 6.38 1.68
C ILE A 198 1.53 7.62 1.38
N GLU A 199 1.19 8.77 1.94
CA GLU A 199 1.97 10.01 1.75
C GLU A 199 3.41 9.87 2.27
N HIS A 200 3.61 9.22 3.41
CA HIS A 200 4.92 8.99 3.98
C HIS A 200 5.81 8.15 3.05
N ARG A 201 5.27 7.05 2.51
CA ARG A 201 5.97 6.17 1.56
C ARG A 201 6.24 6.90 0.23
N MET A 202 5.25 7.57 -0.34
CA MET A 202 5.39 8.34 -1.59
C MET A 202 6.49 9.41 -1.56
N ARG A 203 6.76 10.02 -0.40
CA ARG A 203 7.80 11.04 -0.25
C ARG A 203 9.22 10.49 -0.06
N ARG A 204 9.37 9.21 0.30
CA ARG A 204 10.66 8.63 0.75
C ARG A 204 11.15 7.46 -0.10
N GLU A 205 10.25 6.75 -0.75
CA GLU A 205 10.57 5.61 -1.58
C GLU A 205 10.47 5.97 -3.06
N THR A 206 11.28 5.31 -3.90
CA THR A 206 11.18 5.40 -5.36
C THR A 206 10.49 4.15 -5.87
N PHE A 207 9.40 4.34 -6.63
CA PHE A 207 8.56 3.25 -7.15
C PHE A 207 8.75 3.03 -8.64
N VAL A 208 9.66 3.77 -9.27
CA VAL A 208 9.91 3.70 -10.70
C VAL A 208 11.34 3.23 -10.96
N LYS A 209 11.48 2.36 -11.95
CA LYS A 209 12.78 1.87 -12.44
C LYS A 209 13.00 2.33 -13.86
N ARG A 210 14.20 2.83 -14.16
CA ARG A 210 14.64 3.05 -15.55
C ARG A 210 14.84 1.69 -16.20
N VAL A 211 14.10 1.40 -17.26
CA VAL A 211 14.10 0.07 -17.93
C VAL A 211 14.63 0.10 -19.36
N ALA A 212 14.60 1.26 -20.02
CA ALA A 212 15.17 1.42 -21.37
C ALA A 212 15.56 2.88 -21.65
N GLU A 213 16.50 3.07 -22.57
CA GLU A 213 16.89 4.39 -23.08
C GLU A 213 17.23 4.34 -24.57
N ALA A 214 16.94 5.41 -25.30
CA ALA A 214 17.33 5.57 -26.70
C ALA A 214 17.37 7.04 -27.10
N LYS A 215 18.20 7.36 -28.10
CA LYS A 215 18.10 8.64 -28.80
C LYS A 215 16.85 8.64 -29.68
N LEU A 216 16.01 9.65 -29.53
CA LEU A 216 14.76 9.80 -30.26
C LEU A 216 14.79 11.08 -31.10
N PRO A 217 15.11 10.99 -32.40
CA PRO A 217 14.92 12.10 -33.32
C PRO A 217 13.41 12.31 -33.56
N THR A 218 12.94 13.54 -33.35
CA THR A 218 11.53 13.94 -33.56
C THR A 218 11.46 15.13 -34.50
N THR A 219 10.24 15.50 -34.92
CA THR A 219 9.98 16.75 -35.65
C THR A 219 10.34 18.00 -34.84
N PHE A 220 10.43 17.89 -33.52
CA PHE A 220 10.82 18.99 -32.63
C PHE A 220 12.32 19.00 -32.35
N GLY A 221 13.07 18.00 -32.83
CA GLY A 221 14.50 17.81 -32.58
C GLY A 221 14.84 16.51 -31.86
N GLU A 222 16.12 16.33 -31.53
CA GLU A 222 16.63 15.13 -30.85
C GLU A 222 16.50 15.24 -29.33
N PHE A 223 15.94 14.19 -28.72
CA PHE A 223 15.82 13.96 -27.29
C PHE A 223 16.46 12.63 -26.88
N GLU A 224 16.85 12.50 -25.62
CA GLU A 224 17.03 11.20 -24.97
C GLU A 224 15.67 10.73 -24.44
N SER A 225 15.20 9.59 -24.92
CA SER A 225 13.97 8.96 -24.46
C SER A 225 14.30 7.90 -23.43
N ILE A 226 13.76 8.05 -22.23
CA ILE A 226 13.99 7.17 -21.09
C ILE A 226 12.66 6.57 -20.67
N VAL A 227 12.57 5.24 -20.63
CA VAL A 227 11.37 4.52 -20.18
C VAL A 227 11.52 4.18 -18.72
N PHE A 228 10.50 4.54 -17.94
CA PHE A 228 10.35 4.18 -16.54
C PHE A 228 9.20 3.19 -16.38
N GLU A 229 9.43 2.09 -15.66
CA GLU A 229 8.39 1.15 -15.24
C GLU A 229 8.06 1.41 -13.77
N ASN A 230 6.76 1.53 -13.46
CA ASN A 230 6.26 1.64 -12.10
C ASN A 230 6.10 0.24 -11.51
N GLU A 231 6.80 -0.05 -10.41
CA GLU A 231 6.80 -1.37 -9.77
C GLU A 231 5.48 -1.72 -9.05
N VAL A 232 4.62 -0.72 -8.81
CA VAL A 232 3.35 -0.89 -8.09
C VAL A 232 2.23 -1.35 -9.02
N ASP A 233 2.17 -0.81 -10.24
CA ASP A 233 1.11 -1.10 -11.21
C ASP A 233 1.58 -1.67 -12.54
N GLY A 234 2.90 -1.77 -12.77
CA GLY A 234 3.50 -2.22 -14.03
C GLY A 234 3.38 -1.20 -15.16
N GLY A 235 2.88 0.00 -14.88
CA GLY A 235 2.69 1.06 -15.85
C GLY A 235 4.02 1.59 -16.37
N THR A 236 4.11 1.82 -17.68
CA THR A 236 5.30 2.41 -18.30
C THR A 236 5.09 3.90 -18.59
N HIS A 237 6.06 4.74 -18.26
CA HIS A 237 6.07 6.17 -18.54
C HIS A 237 7.34 6.54 -19.30
N VAL A 238 7.31 7.65 -20.04
CA VAL A 238 8.43 8.08 -20.87
C VAL A 238 8.88 9.46 -20.45
N ALA A 239 10.19 9.65 -20.24
CA ALA A 239 10.79 10.96 -20.12
C ALA A 239 11.55 11.28 -21.40
N LEU A 240 11.22 12.41 -22.04
CA LEU A 240 11.99 12.98 -23.14
C LEU A 240 12.88 14.08 -22.57
N ALA A 241 14.17 13.79 -22.46
CA ALA A 241 15.17 14.67 -21.87
C ALA A 241 16.00 15.37 -22.95
N LYS A 242 16.34 16.63 -22.68
CA LYS A 242 17.23 17.45 -23.48
C LYS A 242 18.31 18.06 -22.58
N GLY A 243 19.56 17.98 -23.03
CA GLY A 243 20.70 18.52 -22.28
C GLY A 243 21.02 17.73 -21.00
N LEU A 244 21.91 18.28 -20.18
CA LEU A 244 22.31 17.65 -18.92
C LEU A 244 21.24 17.87 -17.84
N ILE A 245 20.78 16.78 -17.22
CA ILE A 245 19.93 16.82 -16.04
C ILE A 245 20.83 16.99 -14.82
N ASP A 246 20.85 18.18 -14.25
CA ASP A 246 21.59 18.51 -13.03
C ASP A 246 20.66 19.27 -12.07
N ALA A 247 20.65 18.85 -10.81
CA ALA A 247 19.78 19.38 -9.75
C ALA A 247 20.21 20.77 -9.24
N ALA A 248 21.45 21.19 -9.50
CA ALA A 248 21.95 22.50 -9.07
C ALA A 248 21.41 23.65 -9.94
N THR A 249 20.96 23.36 -11.16
CA THR A 249 20.43 24.38 -12.07
C THR A 249 18.96 24.12 -12.40
N PRO A 250 18.07 25.12 -12.28
CA PRO A 250 16.70 25.00 -12.76
C PRO A 250 16.64 24.58 -14.23
N MET A 251 15.63 23.78 -14.59
CA MET A 251 15.38 23.36 -15.96
C MET A 251 13.88 23.37 -16.27
N LEU A 252 13.54 23.44 -17.56
CA LEU A 252 12.14 23.33 -17.98
C LEU A 252 11.65 21.91 -17.74
N VAL A 253 10.53 21.78 -17.02
CA VAL A 253 9.87 20.50 -16.78
C VAL A 253 8.41 20.61 -17.19
N ARG A 254 7.96 19.65 -18.00
CA ARG A 254 6.54 19.46 -18.32
C ARG A 254 6.12 18.06 -17.92
N VAL A 255 5.20 17.94 -16.98
CA VAL A 255 4.48 16.69 -16.74
C VAL A 255 3.23 16.69 -17.62
N HIS A 256 3.18 15.76 -18.57
CA HIS A 256 2.11 15.60 -19.54
C HIS A 256 1.34 14.31 -19.28
N SER A 257 0.04 14.42 -19.00
CA SER A 257 -0.83 13.25 -18.94
C SER A 257 -1.21 12.84 -20.36
N GLY A 258 -0.96 11.58 -20.71
CA GLY A 258 -1.20 11.05 -22.03
C GLY A 258 -2.66 11.18 -22.46
N CYS A 259 -2.84 11.45 -23.75
CA CYS A 259 -4.15 11.68 -24.34
C CYS A 259 -4.17 11.05 -25.73
N LEU A 260 -4.47 9.77 -25.84
CA LEU A 260 -4.46 9.02 -27.10
C LEU A 260 -5.28 9.73 -28.18
N THR A 261 -6.47 10.19 -27.81
CA THR A 261 -7.38 10.85 -28.76
C THR A 261 -6.80 12.15 -29.34
N ALA A 262 -6.04 12.93 -28.57
CA ALA A 262 -5.49 14.20 -29.06
C ALA A 262 -4.05 14.03 -29.55
N ASP A 263 -3.19 13.46 -28.73
CA ASP A 263 -1.75 13.34 -29.00
C ASP A 263 -1.48 12.49 -30.25
N VAL A 264 -2.27 11.42 -30.45
CA VAL A 264 -2.10 10.49 -31.57
C VAL A 264 -3.10 10.77 -32.69
N PHE A 265 -4.40 10.86 -32.38
CA PHE A 265 -5.45 11.01 -33.41
C PHE A 265 -5.82 12.45 -33.75
N GLY A 266 -5.29 13.45 -33.05
CA GLY A 266 -5.55 14.86 -33.36
C GLY A 266 -6.97 15.34 -33.05
N SER A 267 -7.63 14.76 -32.04
CA SER A 267 -8.93 15.23 -31.54
C SER A 267 -8.92 16.72 -31.22
N LEU A 268 -9.94 17.43 -31.69
CA LEU A 268 -10.17 18.86 -31.43
C LEU A 268 -11.03 19.12 -30.18
N ARG A 269 -11.41 18.06 -29.44
CA ARG A 269 -12.21 18.19 -28.21
C ARG A 269 -11.39 18.61 -26.99
N CYS A 270 -10.06 18.61 -27.10
CA CYS A 270 -9.16 19.17 -26.12
C CYS A 270 -7.88 19.64 -26.82
N ASP A 271 -7.09 20.44 -26.12
CA ASP A 271 -5.86 21.09 -26.60
C ASP A 271 -4.59 20.32 -26.19
N CYS A 272 -4.72 19.08 -25.69
CA CYS A 272 -3.58 18.31 -25.16
C CYS A 272 -2.43 18.17 -26.17
N ARG A 273 -2.75 17.98 -27.45
CA ARG A 273 -1.73 17.86 -28.52
C ARG A 273 -0.93 19.14 -28.68
N GLU A 274 -1.61 20.29 -28.70
CA GLU A 274 -0.97 21.60 -28.84
C GLU A 274 -0.07 21.89 -27.63
N GLN A 275 -0.56 21.56 -26.42
CA GLN A 275 0.25 21.67 -25.20
C GLN A 275 1.49 20.77 -25.23
N LEU A 276 1.36 19.52 -25.71
CA LEU A 276 2.48 18.58 -25.85
C LEU A 276 3.53 19.12 -26.83
N HIS A 277 3.10 19.48 -28.04
CA HIS A 277 3.98 20.01 -29.08
C HIS A 277 4.70 21.28 -28.60
N ARG A 278 3.95 22.21 -28.00
CA ARG A 278 4.51 23.47 -27.52
C ARG A 278 5.56 23.26 -26.44
N ALA A 279 5.33 22.31 -25.53
CA ALA A 279 6.31 21.97 -24.51
C ALA A 279 7.60 21.40 -25.12
N LEU A 280 7.50 20.49 -26.10
CA LEU A 280 8.66 19.92 -26.79
C LEU A 280 9.46 20.99 -27.53
N GLU A 281 8.80 21.90 -28.25
CA GLU A 281 9.44 23.04 -28.91
C GLU A 281 10.19 23.94 -27.93
N MET A 282 9.55 24.29 -26.80
CA MET A 282 10.14 25.13 -25.77
C MET A 282 11.37 24.47 -25.15
N ILE A 283 11.29 23.19 -24.81
CA ILE A 283 12.42 22.43 -24.26
C ILE A 283 13.56 22.33 -25.26
N GLN A 284 13.27 22.07 -26.54
CA GLN A 284 14.30 22.04 -27.56
C GLN A 284 14.98 23.40 -27.70
N LYS A 285 14.21 24.49 -27.73
CA LYS A 285 14.73 25.86 -27.87
C LYS A 285 15.62 26.25 -26.68
N GLU A 286 15.23 25.90 -25.46
CA GLU A 286 16.02 26.13 -24.25
C GLU A 286 17.31 25.27 -24.25
N GLY A 287 17.29 24.11 -24.91
CA GLY A 287 18.40 23.17 -24.95
C GLY A 287 18.59 22.38 -23.65
N ARG A 288 17.75 22.61 -22.64
CA ARG A 288 17.75 21.91 -21.36
C ARG A 288 16.33 21.74 -20.80
N GLY A 289 15.91 20.51 -20.58
CA GLY A 289 14.63 20.23 -19.94
C GLY A 289 14.14 18.81 -20.10
N VAL A 290 13.01 18.50 -19.47
CA VAL A 290 12.39 17.18 -19.46
C VAL A 290 10.89 17.30 -19.70
N LEU A 291 10.39 16.52 -20.65
CA LEU A 291 8.96 16.23 -20.74
C LEU A 291 8.70 14.82 -20.20
N LEU A 292 7.96 14.72 -19.10
CA LEU A 292 7.49 13.46 -18.54
C LEU A 292 6.10 13.13 -19.10
N TYR A 293 6.03 12.14 -19.98
CA TYR A 293 4.80 11.60 -20.53
C TYR A 293 4.28 10.47 -19.64
N LEU A 294 3.30 10.79 -18.80
CA LEU A 294 2.58 9.80 -18.00
C LEU A 294 1.60 9.09 -18.91
N ASN A 295 1.79 7.79 -19.11
CA ASN A 295 0.89 6.96 -19.93
C ASN A 295 -0.43 6.69 -19.18
N GLN A 296 -1.22 7.73 -18.98
CA GLN A 296 -2.48 7.71 -18.26
C GLN A 296 -3.53 8.48 -19.04
N GLU A 297 -4.60 7.81 -19.45
CA GLU A 297 -5.67 8.44 -20.22
C GLU A 297 -6.68 9.13 -19.29
N GLY A 298 -7.10 10.35 -19.66
CA GLY A 298 -8.10 11.10 -18.90
C GLY A 298 -7.72 11.37 -17.44
N ARG A 299 -6.42 11.60 -17.17
CA ARG A 299 -5.88 11.77 -15.80
C ARG A 299 -6.18 10.56 -14.89
N GLY A 300 -6.16 9.36 -15.46
CA GLY A 300 -6.32 8.10 -14.72
C GLY A 300 -7.72 7.48 -14.79
N ILE A 301 -8.73 8.15 -15.34
CA ILE A 301 -10.07 7.54 -15.49
C ILE A 301 -10.14 6.51 -16.64
N GLY A 302 -9.14 6.49 -17.51
CA GLY A 302 -9.02 5.55 -18.63
C GLY A 302 -9.80 5.98 -19.88
N LEU A 303 -9.43 5.37 -21.01
CA LEU A 303 -9.99 5.69 -22.33
C LEU A 303 -11.50 5.47 -22.41
N ILE A 304 -11.99 4.38 -21.81
CA ILE A 304 -13.41 4.01 -21.84
C ILE A 304 -14.26 5.11 -21.19
N ASN A 305 -13.89 5.55 -19.98
CA ASN A 305 -14.67 6.55 -19.27
C ASN A 305 -14.57 7.93 -19.91
N LYS A 306 -13.40 8.28 -20.46
CA LYS A 306 -13.24 9.49 -21.27
C LYS A 306 -14.19 9.51 -22.47
N LEU A 307 -14.27 8.40 -23.21
CA LEU A 307 -15.18 8.28 -24.37
C LEU A 307 -16.66 8.28 -23.98
N ARG A 308 -17.00 7.81 -22.77
CA ARG A 308 -18.36 7.98 -22.22
C ARG A 308 -18.67 9.44 -21.93
N ALA A 309 -17.74 10.18 -21.31
CA ALA A 309 -17.91 11.60 -21.03
C ALA A 309 -18.08 12.45 -22.30
N TYR A 310 -17.51 12.01 -23.41
CA TYR A 310 -17.68 12.63 -24.73
C TYR A 310 -19.11 12.55 -25.30
N LYS A 311 -20.00 11.75 -24.70
CA LYS A 311 -21.42 11.65 -25.09
C LYS A 311 -22.34 12.53 -24.24
N LEU A 312 -21.83 13.14 -23.17
CA LEU A 312 -22.53 14.12 -22.34
C LEU A 312 -22.43 15.50 -22.98
#